data_AF-A0A933BY86-F1
#
_entry.id   AF-A0A933BY86-F1
#
_cell.length_a   1.000
_cell.length_b   1.000
_cell.length_c   1.000
_cell.angle_alpha   90.00
_cell.angle_beta   90.00
_cell.angle_gamma   90.00
#
_symmetry.space_group_name_H-M   'P 1'
#
loop_
_entity.id
_entity.type
_entity.pdbx_description
1 polymer ?
#
loop_
_entity_poly.entity_id
_entity_poly.type
_entity_poly.pdbx_seq_one_letter_code
_entity_poly.pdbx_strand_id
1 'polypeptide(L)'
;MAEQETLTGLVIALGGRIYALHEGTIVQLGERTNLVHALCVHEGRLYDAGRTMRVVDTLSGERVAERDHWILALCSHEGRLYDAGSTNRIFDTFGGTEVGKREDAIQALCSQEGRLYDAGDGCRVYDTLAEEPVAVREDWILALCSHEGRLYDAGAGGEIYETLTSTLVARREEAVLALASAGGRLYDAGEERRVYDTLAGTVLGEREEPVAVLCPHQGGLYDGGTQGWLFESITNRNVLAGRKAITAACSVPPDLFATLLARGEQVPQPSWGRLTDWFAG
;
A
#
# COMPACT_ATOMS: atom_id res chain seq x y z
N MET A 1 -23.70 6.21 -27.01
CA MET A 1 -23.78 5.28 -25.86
C MET A 1 -22.99 5.95 -24.76
N ALA A 2 -23.65 6.36 -23.67
CA ALA A 2 -22.94 6.87 -22.51
C ALA A 2 -22.10 5.70 -21.97
N GLU A 3 -20.79 5.90 -21.81
CA GLU A 3 -19.97 4.99 -21.02
C GLU A 3 -20.61 4.92 -19.63
N GLN A 4 -21.05 3.74 -19.22
CA GLN A 4 -21.35 3.49 -17.83
C GLN A 4 -20.04 3.74 -17.08
N GLU A 5 -19.96 4.84 -16.34
CA GLU A 5 -18.82 5.12 -15.47
C GLU A 5 -18.68 3.93 -14.53
N THR A 6 -17.65 3.12 -14.78
CA THR A 6 -17.35 1.94 -13.98
C THR A 6 -17.00 2.40 -12.58
N LEU A 7 -17.80 1.95 -11.61
CA LEU A 7 -17.72 2.32 -10.20
C LEU A 7 -16.49 1.70 -9.53
N THR A 8 -15.28 2.11 -9.88
CA THR A 8 -14.07 1.76 -9.12
C THR A 8 -13.90 2.73 -7.95
N GLY A 9 -13.19 2.31 -6.91
CA GLY A 9 -12.83 3.27 -5.87
C GLY A 9 -11.58 2.94 -5.10
N LEU A 10 -11.12 3.97 -4.41
CA LEU A 10 -9.95 3.97 -3.57
C LEU A 10 -10.35 3.60 -2.15
N VAL A 11 -9.69 2.61 -1.58
CA VAL A 11 -9.83 2.26 -0.16
C VAL A 11 -8.57 2.64 0.59
N ILE A 12 -8.73 3.25 1.75
CA ILE A 12 -7.62 3.68 2.61
C ILE A 12 -7.78 3.14 4.03
N ALA A 13 -6.65 2.93 4.69
CA ALA A 13 -6.57 2.73 6.13
C ALA A 13 -6.11 4.02 6.81
N LEU A 14 -6.95 4.60 7.64
CA LEU A 14 -6.69 5.77 8.46
C LEU A 14 -6.50 5.32 9.92
N GLY A 15 -5.25 4.96 10.26
CA GLY A 15 -4.93 4.27 11.49
C GLY A 15 -5.58 2.88 11.55
N GLY A 16 -6.53 2.68 12.45
CA GLY A 16 -7.28 1.42 12.58
C GLY A 16 -8.60 1.38 11.81
N ARG A 17 -9.00 2.47 11.14
CA ARG A 17 -10.27 2.56 10.42
C ARG A 17 -10.06 2.45 8.92
N ILE A 18 -10.97 1.76 8.24
CA ILE A 18 -10.89 1.47 6.81
C ILE A 18 -12.04 2.16 6.11
N TYR A 19 -11.74 2.93 5.06
CA TYR A 19 -12.70 3.78 4.36
C TYR A 19 -12.65 3.56 2.86
N ALA A 20 -13.82 3.48 2.23
CA ALA A 20 -13.99 3.63 0.79
C ALA A 20 -14.26 5.10 0.43
N LEU A 21 -13.60 5.58 -0.62
CA LEU A 21 -13.76 6.92 -1.17
C LEU A 21 -14.45 6.83 -2.53
N HIS A 22 -15.60 7.49 -2.67
CA HIS A 22 -16.40 7.46 -3.89
C HIS A 22 -17.12 8.79 -4.12
N GLU A 23 -16.86 9.48 -5.24
CA GLU A 23 -17.59 10.71 -5.63
C GLU A 23 -17.69 11.76 -4.52
N GLY A 24 -16.60 11.93 -3.76
CA GLY A 24 -16.55 12.85 -2.61
C GLY A 24 -17.22 12.32 -1.34
N THR A 25 -17.85 11.14 -1.39
CA THR A 25 -18.41 10.42 -0.25
C THR A 25 -17.36 9.51 0.39
N ILE A 26 -17.49 9.34 1.70
CA ILE A 26 -16.66 8.45 2.51
C ILE A 26 -17.57 7.44 3.17
N VAL A 27 -17.25 6.16 3.01
CA VAL A 27 -18.01 5.05 3.61
C VAL A 27 -17.05 4.26 4.50
N GLN A 28 -17.43 4.06 5.76
CA GLN A 28 -16.64 3.24 6.66
C GLN A 28 -16.90 1.77 6.37
N LEU A 29 -15.83 1.03 6.07
CA LEU A 29 -15.89 -0.39 5.76
C LEU A 29 -15.62 -1.25 7.00
N GLY A 30 -14.82 -0.73 7.94
CA GLY A 30 -14.51 -1.45 9.16
C GLY A 30 -13.61 -0.66 10.11
N GLU A 31 -13.52 -1.13 11.35
CA GLU A 31 -12.62 -0.61 12.37
C GLU A 31 -11.87 -1.75 13.04
N ARG A 32 -10.61 -1.50 13.38
CA ARG A 32 -9.69 -2.37 14.08
C ARG A 32 -9.20 -1.65 15.32
N THR A 33 -8.89 -2.41 16.36
CA THR A 33 -8.40 -1.87 17.64
C THR A 33 -6.98 -1.31 17.57
N ASN A 34 -6.28 -1.50 16.44
CA ASN A 34 -4.90 -1.04 16.23
C ASN A 34 -4.67 -0.71 14.74
N LEU A 35 -3.49 -0.19 14.40
CA LEU A 35 -3.12 0.22 13.05
C LEU A 35 -3.26 -0.91 12.03
N VAL A 36 -3.84 -0.59 10.89
CA VAL A 36 -3.86 -1.40 9.66
C VAL A 36 -2.69 -0.93 8.79
N HIS A 37 -1.78 -1.83 8.43
CA HIS A 37 -0.59 -1.51 7.63
C HIS A 37 -0.67 -2.02 6.19
N ALA A 38 -1.54 -2.99 5.92
CA ALA A 38 -1.68 -3.56 4.60
C ALA A 38 -3.14 -3.69 4.19
N LEU A 39 -3.41 -3.38 2.92
CA LEU A 39 -4.66 -3.64 2.23
C LEU A 39 -4.34 -4.38 0.94
N CYS A 40 -5.06 -5.47 0.67
CA CYS A 40 -4.87 -6.23 -0.55
C CYS A 40 -6.19 -6.75 -1.09
N VAL A 41 -6.41 -6.56 -2.40
CA VAL A 41 -7.50 -7.23 -3.12
C VAL A 41 -6.99 -8.59 -3.57
N HIS A 42 -7.74 -9.63 -3.23
CA HIS A 42 -7.45 -11.00 -3.62
C HIS A 42 -8.75 -11.74 -3.93
N GLU A 43 -8.85 -12.32 -5.12
CA GLU A 43 -10.01 -13.12 -5.59
C GLU A 43 -11.38 -12.47 -5.31
N GLY A 44 -11.50 -11.17 -5.60
CA GLY A 44 -12.76 -10.43 -5.45
C GLY A 44 -13.13 -10.12 -4.00
N ARG A 45 -12.19 -10.22 -3.06
CA ARG A 45 -12.34 -9.80 -1.66
C ARG A 45 -11.26 -8.79 -1.29
N LEU A 46 -11.56 -7.94 -0.31
CA LEU A 46 -10.61 -7.00 0.28
C LEU A 46 -10.16 -7.55 1.63
N TYR A 47 -8.85 -7.62 1.83
CA TYR A 47 -8.23 -8.05 3.08
C TYR A 47 -7.44 -6.91 3.71
N ASP A 48 -7.52 -6.81 5.02
CA ASP A 48 -6.72 -5.91 5.83
C ASP A 48 -5.89 -6.67 6.86
N ALA A 49 -4.71 -6.12 7.15
CA ALA A 49 -3.82 -6.64 8.17
C ALA A 49 -2.99 -5.53 8.81
N GLY A 50 -2.44 -5.79 10.00
CA GLY A 50 -1.68 -4.79 10.74
C GLY A 50 -1.25 -5.24 12.12
N ARG A 51 -1.26 -4.30 13.06
CA ARG A 51 -0.84 -4.52 14.47
C ARG A 51 -1.84 -5.32 15.31
N THR A 52 -2.99 -5.64 14.75
CA THR A 52 -3.90 -6.65 15.33
C THR A 52 -3.37 -8.07 15.18
N MET A 53 -2.29 -8.27 14.40
CA MET A 53 -1.64 -9.56 14.15
C MET A 53 -2.59 -10.57 13.47
N ARG A 54 -3.54 -10.04 12.71
CA ARG A 54 -4.60 -10.81 12.04
C ARG A 54 -4.72 -10.34 10.60
N VAL A 55 -5.00 -11.29 9.71
CA VAL A 55 -5.55 -10.98 8.40
C VAL A 55 -7.06 -11.15 8.49
N VAL A 56 -7.78 -10.13 8.06
CA VAL A 56 -9.23 -10.03 8.19
C VAL A 56 -9.83 -9.76 6.82
N ASP A 57 -10.89 -10.47 6.45
CA ASP A 57 -11.76 -10.01 5.36
C ASP A 57 -12.42 -8.71 5.82
N THR A 58 -12.12 -7.62 5.12
CA THR A 58 -12.49 -6.29 5.55
C THR A 58 -13.99 -6.12 5.72
N LEU A 59 -14.78 -6.74 4.84
CA LEU A 59 -16.22 -6.55 4.74
C LEU A 59 -16.99 -7.45 5.71
N SER A 60 -16.61 -8.71 5.83
CA SER A 60 -17.27 -9.64 6.76
C SER A 60 -16.77 -9.49 8.20
N GLY A 61 -15.57 -8.90 8.38
CA GLY A 61 -14.86 -8.89 9.66
C GLY A 61 -14.34 -10.27 10.07
N GLU A 62 -14.42 -11.26 9.18
CA GLU A 62 -13.94 -12.62 9.43
C GLU A 62 -12.42 -12.63 9.50
N ARG A 63 -11.88 -13.16 10.60
CA ARG A 63 -10.46 -13.43 10.74
C ARG A 63 -10.11 -14.67 9.92
N VAL A 64 -9.29 -14.49 8.88
CA VAL A 64 -8.83 -15.60 8.03
C VAL A 64 -7.45 -16.13 8.44
N ALA A 65 -6.65 -15.32 9.13
CA ALA A 65 -5.38 -15.76 9.72
C ALA A 65 -5.05 -14.99 11.01
N GLU A 66 -4.23 -15.61 11.86
CA GLU A 66 -3.66 -14.99 13.06
C GLU A 66 -2.16 -15.31 13.15
N ARG A 67 -1.40 -14.33 13.61
CA ARG A 67 0.04 -14.36 13.81
C ARG A 67 0.37 -13.94 15.24
N ASP A 68 1.58 -14.22 15.67
CA ASP A 68 2.18 -13.75 16.93
C ASP A 68 2.96 -12.43 16.77
N HIS A 69 2.81 -11.77 15.62
CA HIS A 69 3.56 -10.57 15.22
C HIS A 69 2.75 -9.66 14.30
N TRP A 70 3.23 -8.42 14.13
CA TRP A 70 2.56 -7.46 13.26
C TRP A 70 2.72 -7.87 11.79
N ILE A 71 1.66 -7.69 11.02
CA ILE A 71 1.64 -7.93 9.58
C ILE A 71 1.80 -6.57 8.91
N LEU A 72 2.82 -6.43 8.06
CA LEU A 72 3.18 -5.16 7.41
C LEU A 72 2.91 -5.20 5.90
N ALA A 73 2.92 -6.38 5.30
CA ALA A 73 2.69 -6.57 3.88
C ALA A 73 1.66 -7.67 3.60
N LEU A 74 0.84 -7.44 2.59
CA LEU A 74 -0.04 -8.43 1.98
C LEU A 74 0.19 -8.41 0.46
N CYS A 75 0.24 -9.58 -0.16
CA CYS A 75 0.38 -9.68 -1.62
C CYS A 75 -0.47 -10.81 -2.19
N SER A 76 -1.31 -10.48 -3.18
CA SER A 76 -2.00 -11.46 -4.00
C SER A 76 -1.09 -11.90 -5.13
N HIS A 77 -0.80 -13.20 -5.21
CA HIS A 77 0.10 -13.77 -6.19
C HIS A 77 -0.39 -15.17 -6.61
N GLU A 78 -0.63 -15.36 -7.92
CA GLU A 78 -1.02 -16.65 -8.52
C GLU A 78 -2.12 -17.43 -7.77
N GLY A 79 -3.22 -16.75 -7.41
CA GLY A 79 -4.36 -17.39 -6.73
C GLY A 79 -4.10 -17.71 -5.25
N ARG A 80 -3.03 -17.15 -4.67
CA ARG A 80 -2.76 -17.22 -3.22
C ARG A 80 -2.59 -15.82 -2.64
N LEU A 81 -2.90 -15.69 -1.36
CA LEU A 81 -2.62 -14.50 -0.57
C LEU A 81 -1.45 -14.80 0.36
N TYR A 82 -0.48 -13.90 0.38
CA TYR A 82 0.70 -14.02 1.23
C TYR A 82 0.75 -12.87 2.22
N ASP A 83 1.22 -13.18 3.45
CA ASP A 83 1.43 -12.20 4.51
C ASP A 83 2.83 -12.30 5.12
N ALA A 84 3.37 -11.15 5.50
CA ALA A 84 4.65 -11.00 6.18
C ALA A 84 4.67 -9.71 7.02
N GLY A 85 5.66 -9.54 7.89
CA GLY A 85 5.76 -8.31 8.67
C GLY A 85 6.90 -8.25 9.65
N SER A 86 6.61 -7.91 10.91
CA SER A 86 7.61 -7.60 11.94
C SER A 86 8.41 -8.81 12.45
N THR A 87 8.27 -9.97 11.81
CA THR A 87 9.16 -11.11 12.01
C THR A 87 9.74 -11.53 10.68
N ASN A 88 10.69 -12.44 10.75
CA ASN A 88 11.39 -12.97 9.60
C ASN A 88 10.65 -14.09 8.85
N ARG A 89 9.32 -14.20 8.96
CA ARG A 89 8.55 -15.30 8.36
C ARG A 89 7.53 -14.77 7.36
N ILE A 90 7.34 -15.54 6.29
CA ILE A 90 6.37 -15.28 5.23
C ILE A 90 5.44 -16.48 5.15
N PHE A 91 4.14 -16.23 5.06
CA PHE A 91 3.11 -17.28 5.06
C PHE A 91 2.25 -17.22 3.82
N ASP A 92 1.83 -18.39 3.32
CA ASP A 92 0.53 -18.49 2.66
C ASP A 92 -0.54 -18.23 3.71
N THR A 93 -1.31 -17.16 3.52
CA THR A 93 -2.25 -16.65 4.51
C THR A 93 -3.32 -17.68 4.87
N PHE A 94 -3.96 -18.30 3.90
CA PHE A 94 -5.10 -19.21 4.15
C PHE A 94 -4.63 -20.59 4.61
N GLY A 95 -3.53 -21.08 4.03
CA GLY A 95 -2.95 -22.36 4.43
C GLY A 95 -2.22 -22.31 5.77
N GLY A 96 -1.83 -21.10 6.22
CA GLY A 96 -0.99 -20.90 7.41
C GLY A 96 0.40 -21.52 7.28
N THR A 97 0.80 -21.91 6.06
CA THR A 97 2.08 -22.57 5.80
C THR A 97 3.16 -21.52 5.64
N GLU A 98 4.25 -21.65 6.39
CA GLU A 98 5.46 -20.84 6.19
C GLU A 98 6.06 -21.21 4.83
N VAL A 99 6.22 -20.21 3.96
CA VAL A 99 6.77 -20.36 2.61
C VAL A 99 8.14 -19.70 2.45
N GLY A 100 8.61 -19.02 3.49
CA GLY A 100 9.91 -18.38 3.50
C GLY A 100 10.28 -17.88 4.89
N LYS A 101 11.58 -17.90 5.16
CA LYS A 101 12.17 -17.35 6.38
C LYS A 101 13.42 -16.54 6.05
N ARG A 102 13.58 -15.38 6.71
CA ARG A 102 14.68 -14.42 6.51
C ARG A 102 15.47 -14.24 7.80
N GLU A 103 16.43 -13.33 7.80
CA GLU A 103 17.18 -12.96 9.02
C GLU A 103 16.35 -11.97 9.87
N ASP A 104 15.76 -10.98 9.22
CA ASP A 104 15.07 -9.85 9.85
C ASP A 104 13.63 -9.66 9.34
N ALA A 105 12.96 -8.59 9.77
CA ALA A 105 11.59 -8.28 9.39
C ALA A 105 11.43 -8.09 7.87
N ILE A 106 10.26 -8.48 7.37
CA ILE A 106 9.86 -8.27 5.97
C ILE A 106 8.93 -7.06 5.91
N GLN A 107 9.30 -6.05 5.12
CA GLN A 107 8.57 -4.80 4.99
C GLN A 107 7.68 -4.79 3.75
N ALA A 108 8.10 -5.47 2.68
CA ALA A 108 7.42 -5.43 1.40
C ALA A 108 7.30 -6.82 0.76
N LEU A 109 6.17 -7.04 0.09
CA LEU A 109 5.92 -8.17 -0.79
C LEU A 109 5.45 -7.64 -2.15
N CYS A 110 5.92 -8.22 -3.25
CA CYS A 110 5.53 -7.80 -4.59
C CYS A 110 5.41 -9.00 -5.54
N SER A 111 4.31 -9.04 -6.30
CA SER A 111 4.13 -9.98 -7.40
C SER A 111 4.62 -9.35 -8.69
N GLN A 112 5.56 -10.00 -9.38
CA GLN A 112 6.05 -9.56 -10.68
C GLN A 112 6.31 -10.77 -11.57
N GLU A 113 5.73 -10.77 -12.77
CA GLU A 113 5.92 -11.80 -13.83
C GLU A 113 5.98 -13.27 -13.35
N GLY A 114 4.99 -13.68 -12.54
CA GLY A 114 4.90 -15.06 -12.05
C GLY A 114 5.89 -15.41 -10.94
N ARG A 115 6.50 -14.40 -10.32
CA ARG A 115 7.33 -14.54 -9.11
C ARG A 115 6.80 -13.68 -7.98
N LEU A 116 6.98 -14.17 -6.76
CA LEU A 116 6.75 -13.44 -5.53
C LEU A 116 8.10 -12.99 -5.00
N TYR A 117 8.23 -11.70 -4.71
CA TYR A 117 9.44 -11.14 -4.12
C TYR A 117 9.15 -10.58 -2.74
N ASP A 118 10.14 -10.70 -1.85
CA ASP A 118 10.12 -10.13 -0.51
C ASP A 118 11.39 -9.34 -0.23
N ALA A 119 11.25 -8.30 0.61
CA ALA A 119 12.35 -7.49 1.07
C ALA A 119 12.04 -6.83 2.42
N GLY A 120 13.08 -6.39 3.12
CA GLY A 120 12.94 -5.78 4.44
C GLY A 120 14.27 -5.38 5.07
N ASP A 121 14.35 -5.54 6.39
CA ASP A 121 15.43 -5.03 7.23
C ASP A 121 16.76 -5.80 7.03
N GLY A 122 16.71 -6.97 6.39
CA GLY A 122 17.89 -7.78 6.06
C GLY A 122 18.67 -7.32 4.83
N CYS A 123 18.37 -6.12 4.32
CA CYS A 123 19.01 -5.43 3.18
C CYS A 123 19.11 -6.29 1.91
N ARG A 124 18.15 -7.19 1.68
CA ARG A 124 18.13 -8.12 0.54
C ARG A 124 16.73 -8.22 -0.03
N VAL A 125 16.69 -8.42 -1.35
CA VAL A 125 15.47 -8.86 -2.05
C VAL A 125 15.62 -10.34 -2.37
N TYR A 126 14.58 -11.11 -2.10
CA TYR A 126 14.52 -12.53 -2.42
C TYR A 126 13.43 -12.81 -3.45
N ASP A 127 13.67 -13.77 -4.35
CA ASP A 127 12.58 -14.56 -4.91
C ASP A 127 12.07 -15.46 -3.79
N THR A 128 10.87 -15.19 -3.31
CA THR A 128 10.35 -15.73 -2.06
C THR A 128 10.22 -17.24 -2.12
N LEU A 129 9.64 -17.75 -3.21
CA LEU A 129 9.29 -19.16 -3.36
C LEU A 129 10.49 -20.01 -3.83
N ALA A 130 11.45 -19.39 -4.52
CA ALA A 130 12.73 -20.02 -4.82
C ALA A 130 13.73 -19.98 -3.65
N GLU A 131 13.43 -19.18 -2.61
CA GLU A 131 14.32 -18.88 -1.49
C GLU A 131 15.69 -18.33 -1.92
N GLU A 132 15.72 -17.62 -3.05
CA GLU A 132 16.97 -17.15 -3.68
C GLU A 132 17.13 -15.63 -3.49
N PRO A 133 18.26 -15.14 -2.94
CA PRO A 133 18.55 -13.72 -2.92
C PRO A 133 18.84 -13.23 -4.34
N VAL A 134 18.08 -12.25 -4.81
CA VAL A 134 18.24 -11.65 -6.15
C VAL A 134 18.97 -10.30 -6.12
N ALA A 135 19.03 -9.65 -4.95
CA ALA A 135 19.71 -8.38 -4.77
C ALA A 135 20.15 -8.17 -3.31
N VAL A 136 21.20 -7.36 -3.13
CA VAL A 136 21.72 -6.90 -1.82
C VAL A 136 21.85 -5.38 -1.86
N ARG A 137 21.52 -4.72 -0.74
CA ARG A 137 21.60 -3.28 -0.52
C ARG A 137 22.41 -2.97 0.73
N GLU A 138 22.82 -1.73 0.89
CA GLU A 138 23.56 -1.27 2.07
C GLU A 138 22.61 -0.98 3.25
N ASP A 139 21.34 -0.69 2.97
CA ASP A 139 20.32 -0.31 3.96
C ASP A 139 19.01 -1.08 3.77
N TRP A 140 18.08 -0.90 4.72
CA TRP A 140 16.78 -1.56 4.73
C TRP A 140 15.96 -1.22 3.49
N ILE A 141 15.23 -2.22 3.00
CA ILE A 141 14.36 -2.10 1.84
C ILE A 141 12.91 -2.00 2.34
N LEU A 142 12.26 -0.88 2.06
CA LEU A 142 10.94 -0.54 2.62
C LEU A 142 9.82 -0.70 1.59
N ALA A 143 10.14 -0.62 0.30
CA ALA A 143 9.17 -0.70 -0.77
C ALA A 143 9.66 -1.58 -1.93
N LEU A 144 8.71 -2.32 -2.51
CA LEU A 144 8.87 -3.06 -3.76
C LEU A 144 7.74 -2.67 -4.71
N CYS A 145 8.05 -2.55 -6.00
CA CYS A 145 7.05 -2.25 -7.02
C CYS A 145 7.35 -2.97 -8.33
N SER A 146 6.30 -3.52 -8.94
CA SER A 146 6.35 -3.97 -10.33
C SER A 146 5.96 -2.84 -11.27
N HIS A 147 6.81 -2.56 -12.25
CA HIS A 147 6.57 -1.51 -13.24
C HIS A 147 7.10 -1.97 -14.60
N GLU A 148 6.21 -2.02 -15.60
CA GLU A 148 6.54 -2.38 -16.99
C GLU A 148 7.41 -3.64 -17.15
N GLY A 149 7.04 -4.72 -16.45
CA GLY A 149 7.77 -5.99 -16.50
C GLY A 149 9.08 -6.00 -15.71
N ARG A 150 9.36 -4.95 -14.93
CA ARG A 150 10.57 -4.86 -14.11
C ARG A 150 10.20 -4.78 -12.62
N LEU A 151 11.13 -5.18 -11.77
CA LEU A 151 11.03 -5.06 -10.33
C LEU A 151 11.90 -3.89 -9.87
N TYR A 152 11.35 -3.05 -9.01
CA TYR A 152 12.04 -1.94 -8.39
C TYR A 152 11.99 -2.05 -6.87
N ASP A 153 13.09 -1.66 -6.22
CA ASP A 153 13.23 -1.61 -4.77
C ASP A 153 13.76 -0.26 -4.31
N ALA A 154 13.32 0.16 -3.12
CA ALA A 154 13.78 1.36 -2.46
C ALA A 154 13.64 1.24 -0.94
N GLY A 155 14.34 2.11 -0.20
CA GLY A 155 14.23 2.08 1.25
C GLY A 155 15.03 3.17 1.97
N ALA A 156 15.58 2.80 3.13
CA ALA A 156 16.12 3.73 4.13
C ALA A 156 17.28 4.60 3.62
N GLY A 157 18.11 4.06 2.72
CA GLY A 157 19.23 4.81 2.12
C GLY A 157 18.82 5.83 1.04
N GLY A 158 17.53 5.97 0.72
CA GLY A 158 17.02 6.90 -0.30
C GLY A 158 17.31 6.49 -1.75
N GLU A 159 17.99 5.36 -1.96
CA GLU A 159 18.33 4.85 -3.27
C GLU A 159 17.20 4.00 -3.85
N ILE A 160 16.99 4.13 -5.16
CA ILE A 160 15.98 3.37 -5.91
C ILE A 160 16.68 2.60 -7.01
N TYR A 161 16.46 1.29 -7.03
CA TYR A 161 17.10 0.37 -7.96
C TYR A 161 16.08 -0.32 -8.86
N GLU A 162 16.45 -0.56 -10.12
CA GLU A 162 15.92 -1.71 -10.85
C GLU A 162 16.56 -2.96 -10.24
N THR A 163 15.75 -3.77 -9.55
CA THR A 163 16.23 -4.76 -8.58
C THR A 163 17.12 -5.82 -9.20
N LEU A 164 16.63 -6.47 -10.27
CA LEU A 164 17.26 -7.66 -10.85
C LEU A 164 18.56 -7.35 -11.60
N THR A 165 18.71 -6.11 -12.07
CA THR A 165 19.95 -5.63 -12.70
C THR A 165 20.86 -4.90 -11.70
N SER A 166 20.35 -4.60 -10.50
CA SER A 166 20.97 -3.71 -9.51
C SER A 166 21.39 -2.36 -10.10
N THR A 167 20.62 -1.86 -11.07
CA THR A 167 20.86 -0.56 -11.68
C THR A 167 20.25 0.52 -10.80
N LEU A 168 21.08 1.43 -10.28
CA LEU A 168 20.59 2.63 -9.58
C LEU A 168 19.87 3.54 -10.60
N VAL A 169 18.59 3.80 -10.37
CA VAL A 169 17.78 4.64 -11.26
C VAL A 169 17.50 6.02 -10.69
N ALA A 170 17.51 6.17 -9.36
CA ALA A 170 17.33 7.45 -8.69
C ALA A 170 17.91 7.42 -7.28
N ARG A 171 18.18 8.61 -6.72
CA ARG A 171 18.59 8.81 -5.33
C ARG A 171 17.82 9.98 -4.71
N ARG A 172 17.46 9.81 -3.45
CA ARG A 172 16.87 10.78 -2.53
C ARG A 172 17.85 11.00 -1.36
N GLU A 173 17.78 12.16 -0.74
CA GLU A 173 18.51 12.56 0.47
C GLU A 173 17.99 11.85 1.73
N GLU A 174 16.72 11.43 1.74
CA GLU A 174 16.10 10.69 2.85
C GLU A 174 15.40 9.40 2.38
N ALA A 175 14.89 8.62 3.34
CA ALA A 175 14.30 7.31 3.07
C ALA A 175 13.12 7.37 2.09
N VAL A 176 13.08 6.42 1.16
CA VAL A 176 11.94 6.18 0.27
C VAL A 176 11.04 5.14 0.91
N LEU A 177 9.81 5.53 1.21
CA LEU A 177 8.86 4.70 1.96
C LEU A 177 7.85 3.99 1.06
N ALA A 178 7.60 4.53 -0.14
CA ALA A 178 6.60 4.00 -1.05
C ALA A 178 7.06 4.09 -2.51
N LEU A 179 6.70 3.05 -3.27
CA LEU A 179 6.83 3.00 -4.72
C LEU A 179 5.47 2.65 -5.33
N ALA A 180 5.13 3.25 -6.47
CA ALA A 180 3.93 2.92 -7.21
C ALA A 180 4.13 3.03 -8.72
N SER A 181 3.42 2.17 -9.46
CA SER A 181 3.37 2.19 -10.92
C SER A 181 1.99 2.65 -11.36
N ALA A 182 1.93 3.74 -12.14
CA ALA A 182 0.67 4.24 -12.70
C ALA A 182 0.90 4.88 -14.08
N GLY A 183 0.02 4.61 -15.04
CA GLY A 183 0.02 5.32 -16.33
C GLY A 183 1.35 5.26 -17.10
N GLY A 184 2.08 4.15 -17.01
CA GLY A 184 3.40 3.99 -17.66
C GLY A 184 4.52 4.80 -16.99
N ARG A 185 4.35 5.17 -15.71
CA ARG A 185 5.37 5.85 -14.91
C ARG A 185 5.59 5.14 -13.58
N LEU A 186 6.82 5.26 -13.08
CA LEU A 186 7.22 4.85 -11.74
C LEU A 186 7.25 6.10 -10.86
N TYR A 187 6.68 5.97 -9.67
CA TYR A 187 6.61 7.04 -8.69
C TYR A 187 7.23 6.59 -7.37
N ASP A 188 7.86 7.53 -6.68
CA ASP A 188 8.43 7.34 -5.37
C ASP A 188 8.08 8.50 -4.44
N ALA A 189 8.00 8.18 -3.15
CA ALA A 189 7.79 9.17 -2.10
C ALA A 189 8.32 8.64 -0.77
N GLY A 190 8.57 9.54 0.18
CA GLY A 190 9.13 9.17 1.47
C GLY A 190 9.31 10.33 2.44
N GLU A 191 10.39 10.25 3.22
CA GLU A 191 10.67 11.18 4.32
C GLU A 191 10.97 12.60 3.87
N GLU A 192 11.45 12.79 2.63
CA GLU A 192 11.63 14.12 2.03
C GLU A 192 10.33 14.91 1.82
N ARG A 193 9.17 14.29 2.06
CA ARG A 193 7.85 14.93 1.95
C ARG A 193 7.56 15.36 0.51
N ARG A 194 8.11 14.67 -0.47
CA ARG A 194 7.89 14.91 -1.90
C ARG A 194 7.42 13.65 -2.59
N VAL A 195 6.60 13.84 -3.61
CA VAL A 195 6.21 12.80 -4.55
C VAL A 195 6.93 13.06 -5.86
N TYR A 196 7.62 12.05 -6.37
CA TYR A 196 8.43 12.12 -7.58
C TYR A 196 7.84 11.24 -8.68
N ASP A 197 7.93 11.71 -9.92
CA ASP A 197 8.06 10.81 -11.07
C ASP A 197 9.52 10.36 -11.10
N THR A 198 9.76 9.10 -10.73
CA THR A 198 11.07 8.57 -10.36
C THR A 198 12.06 8.65 -11.50
N LEU A 199 11.65 8.17 -12.68
CA LEU A 199 12.53 8.04 -13.84
C LEU A 199 12.70 9.38 -14.57
N ALA A 200 11.70 10.26 -14.51
CA ALA A 200 11.84 11.62 -15.02
C ALA A 200 12.63 12.54 -14.06
N GLY A 201 12.74 12.18 -12.78
CA GLY A 201 13.36 13.00 -11.74
C GLY A 201 12.56 14.27 -11.42
N THR A 202 11.26 14.30 -11.72
CA THR A 202 10.43 15.50 -11.53
C THR A 202 9.59 15.40 -10.27
N VAL A 203 9.61 16.46 -9.45
CA VAL A 203 8.72 16.60 -8.29
C VAL A 203 7.30 16.91 -8.78
N LEU A 204 6.33 16.10 -8.36
CA LEU A 204 4.91 16.31 -8.63
C LEU A 204 4.24 17.17 -7.56
N GLY A 205 4.71 17.05 -6.32
CA GLY A 205 4.21 17.84 -5.21
C GLY A 205 5.06 17.69 -3.96
N GLU A 206 4.98 18.69 -3.10
CA GLU A 206 5.57 18.70 -1.76
C GLU A 206 4.44 18.62 -0.73
N ARG A 207 4.74 18.01 0.41
CA ARG A 207 3.85 17.78 1.54
C ARG A 207 4.48 18.39 2.78
N GLU A 208 3.64 18.66 3.77
CA GLU A 208 4.12 19.14 5.06
C GLU A 208 4.85 18.04 5.85
N GLU A 209 4.58 16.77 5.52
CA GLU A 209 4.96 15.57 6.27
C GLU A 209 5.38 14.41 5.36
N PRO A 210 6.09 13.39 5.89
CA PRO A 210 6.49 12.20 5.13
C PRO A 210 5.31 11.51 4.44
N VAL A 211 5.55 11.09 3.21
CA VAL A 211 4.59 10.32 2.41
C VAL A 211 4.89 8.84 2.60
N ALA A 212 3.99 8.13 3.26
CA ALA A 212 4.16 6.71 3.60
C ALA A 212 3.46 5.77 2.61
N VAL A 213 2.52 6.30 1.81
CA VAL A 213 1.67 5.48 0.94
C VAL A 213 1.54 6.17 -0.41
N LEU A 214 1.72 5.39 -1.48
CA LEU A 214 1.33 5.72 -2.84
C LEU A 214 0.35 4.67 -3.36
N CYS A 215 -0.72 5.11 -4.02
CA CYS A 215 -1.72 4.21 -4.58
C CYS A 215 -2.17 4.68 -5.97
N PRO A 216 -1.93 3.89 -7.03
CA PRO A 216 -2.45 4.20 -8.36
C PRO A 216 -3.95 3.87 -8.42
N HIS A 217 -4.76 4.80 -8.93
CA HIS A 217 -6.20 4.58 -9.09
C HIS A 217 -6.76 5.40 -10.26
N GLN A 218 -7.51 4.77 -11.16
CA GLN A 218 -8.14 5.40 -12.35
C GLN A 218 -7.19 6.27 -13.20
N GLY A 219 -5.92 5.87 -13.35
CA GLY A 219 -4.92 6.65 -14.08
C GLY A 219 -4.38 7.86 -13.31
N GLY A 220 -4.90 8.13 -12.11
CA GLY A 220 -4.31 9.03 -11.14
C GLY A 220 -3.34 8.31 -10.19
N LEU A 221 -2.63 9.13 -9.41
CA LEU A 221 -1.79 8.71 -8.30
C LEU A 221 -2.31 9.40 -7.04
N TYR A 222 -2.48 8.63 -5.97
CA TYR A 222 -2.89 9.14 -4.67
C TYR A 222 -1.79 8.91 -3.66
N ASP A 223 -1.56 9.90 -2.80
CA ASP A 223 -0.55 9.84 -1.77
C ASP A 223 -1.09 10.22 -0.40
N GLY A 224 -0.54 9.58 0.63
CA GLY A 224 -0.91 9.81 2.02
C GLY A 224 0.24 9.56 2.98
N GLY A 225 0.10 10.09 4.20
CA GLY A 225 1.17 10.09 5.18
C GLY A 225 0.71 10.19 6.62
N THR A 226 1.64 10.56 7.49
CA THR A 226 1.52 10.48 8.96
C THR A 226 0.40 11.31 9.58
N GLN A 227 -0.03 12.39 8.92
CA GLN A 227 -1.10 13.25 9.42
C GLN A 227 -2.50 12.90 8.88
N GLY A 228 -2.62 11.98 7.92
CA GLY A 228 -3.92 11.55 7.41
C GLY A 228 -4.49 12.37 6.27
N TRP A 229 -3.68 13.21 5.65
CA TRP A 229 -4.04 13.93 4.44
C TRP A 229 -3.91 12.99 3.24
N LEU A 230 -4.93 12.94 2.40
CA LEU A 230 -4.89 12.23 1.13
C LEU A 230 -4.88 13.26 0.00
N PHE A 231 -3.93 13.13 -0.90
CA PHE A 231 -3.82 13.95 -2.10
C PHE A 231 -3.97 13.09 -3.34
N GLU A 232 -4.56 13.66 -4.38
CA GLU A 232 -4.33 13.26 -5.75
C GLU A 232 -3.05 13.97 -6.23
N SER A 233 -1.96 13.20 -6.34
CA SER A 233 -0.60 13.72 -6.42
C SER A 233 -0.34 14.54 -7.67
N ILE A 234 -0.88 14.09 -8.81
CA ILE A 234 -0.62 14.71 -10.13
C ILE A 234 -1.23 16.11 -10.22
N THR A 235 -2.45 16.28 -9.71
CA THR A 235 -3.13 17.59 -9.71
C THR A 235 -2.89 18.37 -8.42
N ASN A 236 -2.14 17.80 -7.48
CA ASN A 236 -1.92 18.30 -6.13
C ASN A 236 -3.23 18.66 -5.40
N ARG A 237 -4.29 17.88 -5.64
CA ARG A 237 -5.63 18.15 -5.07
C ARG A 237 -5.78 17.39 -3.76
N ASN A 238 -6.11 18.10 -2.69
CA ASN A 238 -6.51 17.47 -1.44
C ASN A 238 -7.87 16.77 -1.62
N VAL A 239 -7.90 15.47 -1.34
CA VAL A 239 -9.09 14.61 -1.42
C VAL A 239 -9.70 14.42 -0.03
N LEU A 240 -8.86 14.31 1.01
CA LEU A 240 -9.28 14.09 2.39
C LEU A 240 -8.31 14.78 3.35
N ALA A 241 -8.81 15.38 4.42
CA ALA A 241 -7.98 15.74 5.58
C ALA A 241 -8.35 14.91 6.81
N GLY A 242 -7.39 14.12 7.26
CA GLY A 242 -7.42 13.34 8.49
C GLY A 242 -6.59 13.98 9.60
N ARG A 243 -6.62 13.36 10.80
CA ARG A 243 -5.66 13.62 11.89
C ARG A 243 -4.91 12.37 12.35
N LYS A 244 -5.08 11.27 11.63
CA LYS A 244 -4.46 9.97 11.90
C LYS A 244 -3.75 9.52 10.64
N ALA A 245 -2.61 8.84 10.76
CA ALA A 245 -1.84 8.43 9.60
C ALA A 245 -2.67 7.62 8.58
N ILE A 246 -2.48 7.91 7.30
CA ILE A 246 -2.85 6.97 6.23
C ILE A 246 -1.70 5.98 6.11
N THR A 247 -1.98 4.72 6.48
CA THR A 247 -0.95 3.67 6.61
C THR A 247 -1.06 2.61 5.53
N ALA A 248 -2.16 2.55 4.81
CA ALA A 248 -2.32 1.72 3.62
C ALA A 248 -3.36 2.31 2.67
N ALA A 249 -3.22 2.03 1.39
CA ALA A 249 -4.23 2.33 0.39
C ALA A 249 -4.22 1.26 -0.71
N CYS A 250 -5.39 0.99 -1.28
CA CYS A 250 -5.55 0.01 -2.34
C CYS A 250 -6.64 0.47 -3.32
N SER A 251 -6.38 0.26 -4.61
CA SER A 251 -7.37 0.45 -5.67
C SER A 251 -8.24 -0.80 -5.78
N VAL A 252 -9.55 -0.62 -5.76
CA VAL A 252 -10.51 -1.72 -5.75
C VAL A 252 -11.28 -1.80 -7.07
N PRO A 253 -11.40 -3.01 -7.68
CA PRO A 253 -12.12 -3.18 -8.94
C PRO A 253 -13.63 -2.91 -8.78
N PRO A 254 -14.35 -2.61 -9.88
CA PRO A 254 -15.69 -2.06 -9.79
C PRO A 254 -16.69 -2.93 -9.01
N ASP A 255 -16.72 -4.22 -9.30
CA ASP A 255 -17.69 -5.16 -8.72
C ASP A 255 -17.51 -5.31 -7.20
N LEU A 256 -16.26 -5.38 -6.76
CA LEU A 256 -15.92 -5.42 -5.34
C LEU A 256 -16.25 -4.06 -4.70
N PHE A 257 -15.91 -2.96 -5.35
CA PHE A 257 -16.16 -1.63 -4.80
C PHE A 257 -17.66 -1.35 -4.60
N ALA A 258 -18.50 -1.73 -5.57
CA ALA A 258 -19.95 -1.67 -5.44
C ALA A 258 -20.46 -2.49 -4.24
N THR A 259 -19.88 -3.68 -4.03
CA THR A 259 -20.20 -4.54 -2.88
C THR A 259 -19.79 -3.90 -1.55
N LEU A 260 -18.63 -3.24 -1.51
CA LEU A 260 -18.14 -2.51 -0.34
C LEU A 260 -19.07 -1.34 0.01
N LEU A 261 -19.46 -0.51 -0.98
CA LEU A 261 -20.36 0.60 -0.75
C LEU A 261 -21.75 0.17 -0.26
N ALA A 262 -22.27 -0.95 -0.78
CA ALA A 262 -23.61 -1.44 -0.43
C ALA A 262 -23.70 -1.96 1.02
N ARG A 263 -22.58 -2.37 1.63
CA ARG A 263 -22.54 -2.91 2.99
C ARG A 263 -21.85 -2.02 4.00
N GLY A 264 -21.05 -1.07 3.54
CA GLY A 264 -20.39 -0.12 4.41
C GLY A 264 -21.38 0.84 5.07
N GLU A 265 -20.98 1.36 6.22
CA GLU A 265 -21.78 2.34 6.93
C GLU A 265 -21.47 3.74 6.38
N GLN A 266 -22.49 4.41 5.85
CA GLN A 266 -22.33 5.81 5.45
C GLN A 266 -22.01 6.65 6.68
N VAL A 267 -20.90 7.35 6.58
CA VAL A 267 -20.51 8.31 7.60
C VAL A 267 -21.17 9.64 7.22
N PRO A 268 -22.00 10.25 8.10
CA PRO A 268 -22.69 11.49 7.75
C PRO A 268 -21.71 12.58 7.29
N GLN A 269 -21.88 13.07 6.07
CA GLN A 269 -21.15 14.26 5.64
C GLN A 269 -21.66 15.47 6.45
N PRO A 270 -20.80 16.22 7.14
CA PRO A 270 -21.21 17.45 7.78
C PRO A 270 -21.51 18.49 6.69
N SER A 271 -22.50 19.32 6.96
CA SER A 271 -23.06 20.29 6.03
C SER A 271 -22.17 21.52 5.82
N TRP A 272 -20.89 21.40 5.44
CA TRP A 272 -20.07 22.55 5.02
C TRP A 272 -19.01 22.12 4.00
N GLY A 273 -18.87 22.90 2.93
CA GLY A 273 -18.05 22.58 1.77
C GLY A 273 -16.54 22.60 2.05
N ARG A 274 -16.00 21.48 2.54
CA ARG A 274 -14.66 20.89 2.31
C ARG A 274 -14.41 19.81 3.38
N LEU A 275 -13.81 18.70 2.97
CA LEU A 275 -13.56 17.45 3.74
C LEU A 275 -12.53 17.58 4.89
N THR A 276 -12.34 18.78 5.47
CA THR A 276 -11.11 19.13 6.21
C THR A 276 -11.08 18.88 7.71
N ASP A 277 -12.21 18.60 8.39
CA ASP A 277 -12.26 18.79 9.86
C ASP A 277 -12.81 17.61 10.70
N TRP A 278 -12.79 16.36 10.20
CA TRP A 278 -13.58 15.29 10.83
C TRP A 278 -12.96 14.54 12.02
N PHE A 279 -11.65 14.60 12.26
CA PHE A 279 -10.99 13.66 13.20
C PHE A 279 -10.39 14.33 14.45
N ALA A 280 -11.13 15.23 15.09
CA ALA A 280 -10.70 15.90 16.34
C ALA A 280 -10.96 15.09 17.64
N GLY A 281 -11.04 13.76 17.58
CA GLY A 281 -11.29 12.88 18.74
C GLY A 281 -10.50 11.59 18.71
#